data_AF-A0A1F5UUT5-F1
#
_entry.id   AF-A0A1F5UUT5-F1
#
_cell.length_a   1.000
_cell.length_b   1.000
_cell.length_c   1.000
_cell.angle_alpha   90.00
_cell.angle_beta   90.00
_cell.angle_gamma   90.00
#
_symmetry.space_group_name_H-M   'P 1'
#
loop_
_entity.id
_entity.type
_entity.pdbx_description
1 polymer ?
#
loop_
_entity_poly.entity_id
_entity_poly.type
_entity_poly.pdbx_seq_one_letter_code
_entity_poly.pdbx_strand_id
1 'polypeptide(L)'
;MKNIILALFLAAALFAEEKIQITIGESKILAVDAPKKIAVGNPIIADVKSVSEKELLLIGKSSGTTSLIIWDKDGNQSASQVIVLASNIEKTMIEVNAQVMEIRKDSNNKFGINWEEALGALSAAEKTLPPLFQVSDFERLQKVQMKLDLLVKNGYAKILAKPRLLTISGSKAKFLAGGELPILIQSGTQNSPNSSIDWKTYGVKLDIDPTADALDNINCLIRVEVSNLDSSAGVSYNGSVVPAMKTRWADTSIYVKKGGTIVIGGLLQTEDIKRETGVPILSDLPILGGLFKSQETQKQESELVIFVTPSIVGR
;
A
#
# COMPACT_ATOMS: atom_id res chain seq x y z
N MET A 1 -43.54 -7.96 -62.96
CA MET A 1 -42.34 -7.34 -62.38
C MET A 1 -42.76 -6.41 -61.26
N LYS A 2 -42.16 -6.58 -60.05
CA LYS A 2 -42.25 -5.74 -58.82
C LYS A 2 -43.59 -5.82 -58.07
N ASN A 3 -43.78 -6.71 -57.09
CA ASN A 3 -43.25 -6.70 -55.70
C ASN A 3 -43.25 -5.32 -55.05
N ILE A 4 -44.08 -5.14 -54.00
CA ILE A 4 -43.68 -4.54 -52.71
C ILE A 4 -44.59 -5.15 -51.63
N ILE A 5 -43.92 -5.74 -50.65
CA ILE A 5 -44.44 -6.46 -49.49
C ILE A 5 -44.88 -5.43 -48.44
N LEU A 6 -46.10 -5.58 -47.92
CA LEU A 6 -46.58 -4.81 -46.78
C LEU A 6 -45.92 -5.37 -45.51
N ALA A 7 -45.09 -4.55 -44.86
CA ALA A 7 -44.31 -4.92 -43.70
C ALA A 7 -45.21 -5.16 -42.47
N LEU A 8 -45.11 -6.37 -41.92
CA LEU A 8 -45.65 -6.75 -40.62
C LEU A 8 -44.72 -6.18 -39.54
N PHE A 9 -45.08 -5.04 -38.94
CA PHE A 9 -44.41 -4.54 -37.73
C PHE A 9 -44.97 -5.30 -36.52
N LEU A 10 -44.36 -6.45 -36.19
CA LEU A 10 -44.58 -7.06 -34.89
C LEU A 10 -43.68 -6.32 -33.88
N ALA A 11 -44.28 -5.43 -33.10
CA ALA A 11 -43.61 -4.78 -31.99
C ALA A 11 -43.21 -5.84 -30.95
N ALA A 12 -41.94 -6.27 -30.99
CA ALA A 12 -41.35 -6.98 -29.87
C ALA A 12 -41.17 -5.97 -28.73
N ALA A 13 -42.07 -6.01 -27.74
CA ALA A 13 -41.85 -5.32 -26.49
C ALA A 13 -40.59 -5.93 -25.85
N LEU A 14 -39.50 -5.16 -25.81
CA LEU A 14 -38.35 -5.44 -24.95
C LEU A 14 -38.83 -5.30 -23.50
N PHE A 15 -39.28 -6.40 -22.90
CA PHE A 15 -39.42 -6.44 -21.44
C PHE A 15 -38.01 -6.49 -20.86
N ALA A 16 -37.61 -5.43 -20.17
CA ALA A 16 -36.40 -5.46 -19.36
C ALA A 16 -36.60 -6.52 -18.26
N GLU A 17 -35.87 -7.63 -18.34
CA GLU A 17 -35.92 -8.69 -17.34
C GLU A 17 -35.42 -8.12 -16.01
N GLU A 18 -36.31 -8.04 -15.01
CA GLU A 18 -35.98 -7.47 -13.71
C GLU A 18 -34.93 -8.36 -13.02
N LYS A 19 -33.83 -7.76 -12.57
CA LYS A 19 -32.76 -8.49 -11.89
C LYS A 19 -32.91 -8.37 -10.38
N ILE A 20 -33.05 -9.50 -9.72
CA ILE A 20 -33.19 -9.60 -8.26
C ILE A 20 -31.92 -10.25 -7.71
N GLN A 21 -31.13 -9.49 -6.96
CA GLN A 21 -29.89 -9.99 -6.36
C GLN A 21 -30.07 -10.23 -4.87
N ILE A 22 -29.61 -11.39 -4.39
CA ILE A 22 -29.57 -11.82 -2.97
C ILE A 22 -28.31 -12.66 -2.71
N THR A 23 -28.01 -12.94 -1.45
CA THR A 23 -26.91 -13.85 -1.05
C THR A 23 -27.40 -15.22 -0.59
N ILE A 24 -26.49 -16.21 -0.54
CA ILE A 24 -26.79 -17.51 0.07
C ILE A 24 -27.23 -17.30 1.52
N GLY A 25 -28.39 -17.85 1.88
CA GLY A 25 -28.99 -17.75 3.21
C GLY A 25 -29.81 -16.48 3.44
N GLU A 26 -29.72 -15.48 2.56
CA GLU A 26 -30.55 -14.28 2.60
C GLU A 26 -31.96 -14.57 2.09
N SER A 27 -32.94 -13.90 2.69
CA SER A 27 -34.33 -13.93 2.25
C SER A 27 -34.86 -12.53 1.99
N LYS A 28 -35.60 -12.34 0.90
CA LYS A 28 -36.11 -11.05 0.46
C LYS A 28 -37.61 -11.15 0.18
N ILE A 29 -38.37 -10.18 0.68
CA ILE A 29 -39.80 -10.06 0.38
C ILE A 29 -39.95 -9.32 -0.95
N LEU A 30 -40.71 -9.91 -1.87
CA LEU A 30 -41.06 -9.35 -3.16
C LEU A 30 -42.55 -9.02 -3.15
N ALA A 31 -42.88 -7.76 -3.41
CA ALA A 31 -44.25 -7.34 -3.63
C ALA A 31 -44.73 -7.86 -4.99
N VAL A 32 -45.90 -8.48 -5.01
CA VAL A 32 -46.53 -9.06 -6.19
C VAL A 32 -48.02 -8.75 -6.18
N ASP A 33 -48.67 -8.76 -7.33
CA ASP A 33 -50.12 -8.56 -7.41
C ASP A 33 -50.84 -9.88 -7.66
N ALA A 34 -51.44 -10.46 -6.61
CA ALA A 34 -52.28 -11.66 -6.67
C ALA A 34 -51.67 -12.81 -7.51
N PRO A 35 -50.54 -13.41 -7.07
CA PRO A 35 -49.86 -14.45 -7.84
C PRO A 35 -50.72 -15.71 -7.89
N LYS A 36 -51.05 -16.18 -9.10
CA LYS A 36 -51.78 -17.42 -9.33
C LYS A 36 -50.85 -18.63 -9.40
N LYS A 37 -49.67 -18.45 -10.00
CA LYS A 37 -48.66 -19.50 -10.14
C LYS A 37 -47.26 -18.90 -10.03
N ILE A 38 -46.34 -19.65 -9.45
CA ILE A 38 -44.94 -19.28 -9.28
C ILE A 38 -44.10 -20.44 -9.77
N ALA A 39 -43.04 -20.15 -10.53
CA ALA A 39 -42.04 -21.14 -10.92
C ALA A 39 -40.63 -20.57 -10.71
N VAL A 40 -39.74 -21.42 -10.20
CA VAL A 40 -38.31 -21.14 -10.12
C VAL A 40 -37.60 -22.11 -11.06
N GLY A 41 -36.76 -21.59 -11.95
CA GLY A 41 -36.09 -22.39 -12.97
C GLY A 41 -35.17 -23.47 -12.37
N ASN A 42 -34.48 -23.15 -11.27
CA ASN A 42 -33.62 -24.07 -10.54
C ASN A 42 -33.81 -23.89 -9.01
N PRO A 43 -34.59 -24.77 -8.35
CA PRO A 43 -34.90 -24.68 -6.91
C PRO A 43 -33.70 -24.98 -5.99
N ILE A 44 -32.56 -25.44 -6.54
CA ILE A 44 -31.31 -25.60 -5.80
C ILE A 44 -30.64 -24.24 -5.57
N ILE A 45 -30.82 -23.29 -6.50
CA ILE A 45 -30.21 -21.95 -6.45
C ILE A 45 -31.04 -21.03 -5.56
N ALA A 46 -32.35 -20.95 -5.79
CA ALA A 46 -33.25 -20.11 -5.01
C ALA A 46 -34.59 -20.82 -4.80
N ASP A 47 -35.33 -20.41 -3.78
CA ASP A 47 -36.66 -20.93 -3.47
C ASP A 47 -37.62 -19.78 -3.20
N VAL A 48 -38.90 -19.96 -3.49
CA VAL A 48 -39.91 -18.93 -3.32
C VAL A 48 -41.11 -19.50 -2.60
N LYS A 49 -41.53 -18.80 -1.54
CA LYS A 49 -42.72 -19.13 -0.77
C LYS A 49 -43.70 -17.98 -0.82
N SER A 50 -44.99 -18.29 -0.95
CA SER A 50 -46.03 -17.29 -0.76
C SER A 50 -46.16 -16.96 0.73
N VAL A 51 -46.06 -15.68 1.07
CA VAL A 51 -46.25 -15.18 2.45
C VAL A 51 -47.66 -14.63 2.62
N SER A 52 -48.17 -13.94 1.59
CA SER A 52 -49.53 -13.42 1.52
C SER A 52 -50.01 -13.36 0.06
N GLU A 53 -51.24 -12.90 -0.16
CA GLU A 53 -51.78 -12.70 -1.52
C GLU A 53 -51.03 -11.63 -2.33
N LYS A 54 -50.13 -10.86 -1.70
CA LYS A 54 -49.37 -9.77 -2.34
C LYS A 54 -47.88 -9.83 -2.09
N GLU A 55 -47.38 -10.86 -1.43
CA GLU A 55 -45.97 -10.94 -1.04
C GLU A 55 -45.42 -12.36 -1.19
N LEU A 56 -44.23 -12.44 -1.80
CA LEU A 56 -43.45 -13.66 -1.90
C LEU A 56 -42.16 -13.51 -1.10
N LEU A 57 -41.78 -14.55 -0.37
CA LEU A 57 -40.46 -14.68 0.24
C LEU A 57 -39.56 -15.45 -0.70
N LEU A 58 -38.60 -14.76 -1.29
CA LEU A 58 -37.50 -15.33 -2.06
C LEU A 58 -36.34 -15.67 -1.12
N ILE A 59 -35.77 -16.87 -1.23
CA ILE A 59 -34.67 -17.36 -0.38
C ILE A 59 -33.52 -17.82 -1.27
N GLY A 60 -32.31 -17.32 -1.03
CA GLY A 60 -31.10 -17.78 -1.70
C GLY A 60 -30.56 -19.06 -1.06
N LYS A 61 -30.45 -20.15 -1.82
CA LYS A 61 -29.97 -21.46 -1.31
C LYS A 61 -28.54 -21.77 -1.73
N SER A 62 -28.19 -21.50 -2.99
CA SER A 62 -26.86 -21.77 -3.55
C SER A 62 -26.48 -20.71 -4.56
N SER A 63 -25.19 -20.42 -4.71
CA SER A 63 -24.73 -19.40 -5.64
C SER A 63 -24.99 -19.78 -7.09
N GLY A 64 -25.49 -18.83 -7.87
CA GLY A 64 -25.79 -19.02 -9.28
C GLY A 64 -26.90 -18.10 -9.74
N THR A 65 -27.37 -18.32 -10.97
CA THR A 65 -28.46 -17.55 -11.56
C THR A 65 -29.63 -18.48 -11.86
N THR A 66 -30.83 -18.06 -11.50
CA THR A 66 -32.07 -18.77 -11.83
C THR A 66 -33.17 -17.78 -12.21
N SER A 67 -34.18 -18.23 -12.94
CA SER A 67 -35.32 -17.38 -13.32
C SER A 67 -36.46 -17.58 -12.32
N LEU A 68 -37.08 -16.49 -11.90
CA LEU A 68 -38.34 -16.46 -11.19
C LEU A 68 -39.42 -16.03 -12.19
N ILE A 69 -40.45 -16.87 -12.34
CA ILE A 69 -41.58 -16.59 -13.22
C ILE A 69 -42.85 -16.58 -12.39
N ILE A 70 -43.61 -15.50 -12.50
CA ILE A 70 -44.84 -15.28 -11.78
C ILE A 70 -45.95 -15.06 -12.80
N TRP A 71 -47.05 -15.80 -12.64
CA TRP A 71 -48.28 -15.56 -13.38
C TRP A 71 -49.31 -14.97 -12.43
N ASP A 72 -49.87 -13.82 -12.78
CA ASP A 72 -50.95 -13.21 -12.03
C ASP A 72 -52.30 -13.91 -12.33
N LYS A 73 -53.34 -13.50 -11.61
CA LYS A 73 -54.72 -13.97 -11.82
C LYS A 73 -55.30 -13.57 -13.20
N ASP A 74 -54.80 -12.50 -13.79
CA ASP A 74 -55.28 -11.91 -15.05
C ASP A 74 -54.58 -12.55 -16.28
N GLY A 75 -53.61 -13.43 -16.04
CA GLY A 75 -52.86 -14.19 -17.04
C GLY A 75 -51.57 -13.53 -17.52
N ASN A 76 -51.18 -12.38 -16.96
CA ASN A 76 -49.91 -11.75 -17.29
C ASN A 76 -48.75 -12.50 -16.65
N GLN A 77 -47.64 -12.58 -17.39
CA GLN A 77 -46.42 -13.21 -16.93
C GLN A 77 -45.36 -12.14 -16.65
N SER A 78 -44.78 -12.21 -15.46
CA SER A 78 -43.59 -11.46 -15.09
C SER A 78 -42.42 -12.42 -14.90
N ALA A 79 -41.31 -12.16 -15.59
CA ALA A 79 -40.09 -12.95 -15.47
C ALA A 79 -38.96 -12.06 -14.93
N SER A 80 -38.28 -12.56 -13.90
CA SER A 80 -37.16 -11.91 -13.25
C SER A 80 -35.97 -12.85 -13.17
N GLN A 81 -34.76 -12.32 -13.35
CA GLN A 81 -33.53 -13.07 -13.16
C GLN A 81 -33.07 -12.93 -11.70
N VAL A 82 -33.10 -14.04 -10.96
CA VAL A 82 -32.59 -14.13 -9.60
C VAL A 82 -31.11 -14.50 -9.62
N ILE A 83 -30.27 -13.63 -9.07
CA ILE A 83 -28.83 -13.84 -8.93
C ILE A 83 -28.53 -14.05 -7.44
N VAL A 84 -28.09 -15.26 -7.09
CA VAL A 84 -27.67 -15.61 -5.73
C VAL A 84 -26.15 -15.57 -5.67
N LEU A 85 -25.60 -14.63 -4.91
CA LEU A 85 -24.15 -14.52 -4.69
C LEU A 85 -23.72 -15.39 -3.51
N ALA A 86 -22.55 -16.03 -3.63
CA ALA A 86 -21.98 -16.82 -2.53
C ALA A 86 -21.69 -15.98 -1.28
N SER A 87 -21.40 -14.69 -1.47
CA SER A 87 -21.16 -13.72 -0.42
C SER A 87 -21.26 -12.31 -1.00
N ASN A 88 -21.90 -11.39 -0.27
CA ASN A 88 -21.89 -9.95 -0.57
C ASN A 88 -20.89 -9.23 0.33
N ILE A 89 -19.68 -9.78 0.47
CA ILE A 89 -18.58 -9.05 1.09
C ILE A 89 -18.14 -7.98 0.11
N GLU A 90 -18.54 -6.74 0.36
CA GLU A 90 -17.92 -5.56 -0.25
C GLU A 90 -16.40 -5.67 -0.10
N LYS A 91 -15.69 -5.61 -1.23
CA LYS A 91 -14.25 -5.82 -1.25
C LYS A 91 -13.60 -4.49 -0.95
N THR A 92 -13.12 -4.36 0.28
CA THR A 92 -12.37 -3.17 0.67
C THR A 92 -11.00 -3.17 -0.04
N MET A 93 -10.76 -2.13 -0.82
CA MET A 93 -9.50 -1.85 -1.51
C MET A 93 -8.62 -0.97 -0.62
N ILE A 94 -7.40 -1.43 -0.36
CA ILE A 94 -6.42 -0.76 0.51
C ILE A 94 -5.21 -0.34 -0.32
N GLU A 95 -4.91 0.97 -0.33
CA GLU A 95 -3.66 1.51 -0.84
C GLU A 95 -2.66 1.64 0.33
N VAL A 96 -1.42 1.16 0.13
CA VAL A 96 -0.30 1.40 1.04
C VAL A 96 0.71 2.30 0.36
N ASN A 97 0.97 3.46 0.96
CA ASN A 97 2.03 4.39 0.56
C ASN A 97 3.22 4.23 1.51
N ALA A 98 4.42 4.01 0.97
CA ALA A 98 5.66 4.06 1.74
C ALA A 98 6.55 5.18 1.21
N GLN A 99 7.21 5.91 2.11
CA GLN A 99 8.11 7.01 1.76
C GLN A 99 9.42 6.84 2.52
N VAL A 100 10.51 6.64 1.76
CA VAL A 100 11.86 6.43 2.28
C VAL A 100 12.67 7.70 2.05
N MET A 101 13.25 8.25 3.12
CA MET A 101 13.92 9.54 3.10
C MET A 101 15.27 9.48 3.82
N GLU A 102 16.26 10.19 3.28
CA GLU A 102 17.55 10.43 3.92
C GLU A 102 17.67 11.92 4.21
N ILE A 103 17.83 12.27 5.48
CA ILE A 103 18.04 13.64 5.96
C ILE A 103 19.52 13.80 6.23
N ARG A 104 20.14 14.86 5.70
CA ARG A 104 21.57 15.17 5.95
C ARG A 104 21.65 16.46 6.74
N LYS A 105 22.41 16.41 7.83
CA LYS A 105 22.69 17.55 8.69
C LYS A 105 24.19 17.83 8.64
N ASP A 106 24.53 18.99 8.10
CA ASP A 106 25.89 19.50 8.02
C ASP A 106 26.15 20.42 9.22
N SER A 107 27.32 20.30 9.85
CA SER A 107 27.76 21.06 11.03
C SER A 107 27.69 22.60 10.88
N ASN A 108 27.67 23.12 9.66
CA ASN A 108 27.47 24.56 9.40
C ASN A 108 26.01 25.02 9.56
N ASN A 109 25.06 24.09 9.61
CA ASN A 109 23.63 24.37 9.80
C ASN A 109 23.06 23.57 10.99
N LYS A 110 22.89 24.25 12.12
CA LYS A 110 22.26 23.69 13.32
C LYS A 110 20.74 23.54 13.14
N PHE A 111 20.30 22.51 12.45
CA PHE A 111 18.89 22.07 12.49
C PHE A 111 18.81 20.70 13.17
N GLY A 112 18.57 20.69 14.48
CA GLY A 112 18.16 19.49 15.20
C GLY A 112 16.65 19.42 15.21
N ILE A 113 16.05 18.45 14.52
CA ILE A 113 14.68 18.05 14.85
C ILE A 113 14.83 17.04 15.97
N ASN A 114 14.63 17.50 17.21
CA ASN A 114 14.59 16.61 18.35
C ASN A 114 13.30 15.79 18.26
N TRP A 115 13.38 14.55 17.77
CA TRP A 115 12.21 13.72 17.51
C TRP A 115 11.47 13.35 18.80
N GLU A 116 12.17 13.29 19.93
CA GLU A 116 11.59 13.07 21.26
C GLU A 116 10.87 14.32 21.80
N GLU A 117 11.33 15.54 21.48
CA GLU A 117 10.56 16.78 21.76
C GLU A 117 9.43 17.01 20.74
N ALA A 118 9.61 16.63 19.47
CA ALA A 118 8.56 16.74 18.46
C ALA A 118 7.44 15.73 18.70
N LEU A 119 7.76 14.56 19.27
CA LEU A 119 6.81 13.53 19.72
C LEU A 119 6.37 13.72 21.19
N GLY A 120 7.17 14.33 22.03
CA GLY A 120 6.87 14.63 23.44
C GLY A 120 6.05 15.92 23.62
N ALA A 121 6.20 16.90 22.74
CA ALA A 121 5.26 18.02 22.61
C ALA A 121 3.88 17.58 22.09
N LEU A 122 3.74 16.34 21.62
CA LEU A 122 2.45 15.71 21.34
C LEU A 122 1.82 15.03 22.57
N SER A 123 2.52 14.94 23.72
CA SER A 123 1.99 14.37 24.98
C SER A 123 1.90 15.38 26.15
N ALA A 124 2.57 16.53 26.07
CA ALA A 124 2.64 17.49 27.18
C ALA A 124 1.45 18.47 27.31
N ALA A 125 0.42 18.34 26.47
CA ALA A 125 -0.76 19.22 26.50
C ALA A 125 -2.06 18.47 26.79
N GLU A 126 -2.07 17.49 27.70
CA GLU A 126 -3.33 16.91 28.20
C GLU A 126 -3.21 16.46 29.66
N LYS A 127 -3.36 17.44 30.55
CA LYS A 127 -3.76 17.23 31.95
C LYS A 127 -5.16 17.86 32.00
N THR A 128 -6.22 17.15 31.60
CA THR A 128 -6.93 16.22 32.47
C THR A 128 -7.79 15.17 31.72
N LEU A 129 -7.45 13.88 31.92
CA LEU A 129 -8.29 12.66 32.08
C LEU A 129 -7.95 11.47 31.12
N PRO A 130 -7.83 10.22 31.65
CA PRO A 130 -7.49 8.99 30.88
C PRO A 130 -8.76 8.16 30.55
N PRO A 131 -8.71 6.95 29.92
CA PRO A 131 -7.69 6.30 29.09
C PRO A 131 -8.25 5.81 27.71
N LEU A 132 -7.36 5.33 26.84
CA LEU A 132 -7.67 4.50 25.65
C LEU A 132 -8.31 5.23 24.44
N PHE A 133 -7.44 5.80 23.59
CA PHE A 133 -7.65 5.97 22.14
C PHE A 133 -8.76 6.93 21.64
N GLN A 134 -8.51 8.23 21.59
CA GLN A 134 -9.13 9.09 20.56
C GLN A 134 -8.07 9.93 19.83
N VAL A 135 -8.01 9.75 18.51
CA VAL A 135 -7.18 10.52 17.58
C VAL A 135 -8.17 11.11 16.58
N SER A 136 -8.59 12.35 16.82
CA SER A 136 -9.07 13.25 15.76
C SER A 136 -8.07 14.39 15.67
N ASP A 137 -7.66 14.75 14.44
CA ASP A 137 -7.53 16.13 13.97
C ASP A 137 -6.59 16.20 12.76
N PHE A 138 -7.23 16.42 11.61
CA PHE A 138 -6.71 16.47 10.24
C PHE A 138 -5.67 17.59 10.01
N GLU A 139 -5.60 18.61 10.88
CA GLU A 139 -4.62 19.69 10.77
C GLU A 139 -3.18 19.28 11.15
N ARG A 140 -3.01 18.16 11.86
CA ARG A 140 -1.71 17.73 12.41
C ARG A 140 -0.79 17.13 11.33
N LEU A 141 -1.37 16.43 10.35
CA LEU A 141 -0.63 15.83 9.22
C LEU A 141 -0.09 16.89 8.25
N GLN A 142 -0.82 17.99 8.06
CA GLN A 142 -0.41 19.05 7.13
C GLN A 142 0.85 19.79 7.59
N LYS A 143 1.01 20.06 8.90
CA LYS A 143 2.19 20.76 9.43
C LYS A 143 3.47 19.93 9.36
N VAL A 144 3.36 18.61 9.55
CA VAL A 144 4.48 17.67 9.37
C VAL A 144 4.89 17.62 7.90
N GLN A 145 3.91 17.51 6.99
CA GLN A 145 4.15 17.51 5.55
C GLN A 145 4.82 18.82 5.07
N MET A 146 4.34 19.98 5.54
CA MET A 146 4.92 21.29 5.16
C MET A 146 6.37 21.47 5.61
N LYS A 147 6.72 21.03 6.83
CA LYS A 147 8.10 21.10 7.32
C LYS A 147 9.01 20.13 6.56
N LEU A 148 8.50 18.97 6.21
CA LEU A 148 9.19 17.97 5.39
C LEU A 148 9.46 18.50 3.97
N ASP A 149 8.46 19.14 3.35
CA ASP A 149 8.58 19.72 2.01
C ASP A 149 9.60 20.86 1.96
N LEU A 150 9.71 21.66 3.04
CA LEU A 150 10.75 22.70 3.18
C LEU A 150 12.17 22.12 3.30
N LEU A 151 12.34 21.00 4.01
CA LEU A 151 13.64 20.31 4.10
C LEU A 151 14.07 19.74 2.75
N VAL A 152 13.12 19.19 1.98
CA VAL A 152 13.37 18.70 0.62
C VAL A 152 13.72 19.85 -0.32
N LYS A 153 12.96 20.95 -0.28
CA LYS A 153 13.19 22.13 -1.13
C LYS A 153 14.55 22.78 -0.88
N ASN A 154 15.02 22.79 0.36
CA ASN A 154 16.30 23.38 0.74
C ASN A 154 17.49 22.39 0.68
N GLY A 155 17.28 21.16 0.18
CA GLY A 155 18.34 20.17 -0.02
C GLY A 155 18.81 19.42 1.24
N TYR A 156 18.16 19.62 2.39
CA TYR A 156 18.49 18.96 3.66
C TYR A 156 17.87 17.57 3.79
N ALA A 157 16.83 17.27 3.01
CA ALA A 157 16.24 15.95 2.94
C ALA A 157 16.15 15.49 1.49
N LYS A 158 16.49 14.23 1.24
CA LYS A 158 16.40 13.58 -0.06
C LYS A 158 15.40 12.44 0.04
N ILE A 159 14.35 12.50 -0.78
CA ILE A 159 13.46 11.36 -0.97
C ILE A 159 14.22 10.31 -1.78
N LEU A 160 14.37 9.11 -1.21
CA LEU A 160 15.02 7.98 -1.87
C LEU A 160 14.01 7.19 -2.72
N ALA A 161 12.80 7.00 -2.19
CA ALA A 161 11.72 6.31 -2.90
C ALA A 161 10.35 6.68 -2.32
N LYS A 162 9.30 6.60 -3.14
CA LYS A 162 7.89 6.77 -2.74
C LYS A 162 6.96 5.76 -3.44
N PRO A 163 7.12 4.44 -3.22
CA PRO A 163 6.25 3.44 -3.82
C PRO A 163 4.83 3.49 -3.25
N ARG A 164 3.86 3.11 -4.08
CA ARG A 164 2.45 2.95 -3.71
C ARG A 164 1.96 1.63 -4.29
N LEU A 165 1.18 0.90 -3.53
CA LEU A 165 0.63 -0.38 -3.97
C LEU A 165 -0.79 -0.57 -3.45
N LEU A 166 -1.67 -1.02 -4.34
CA LEU A 166 -3.08 -1.24 -4.07
C LEU A 166 -3.35 -2.75 -4.01
N THR A 167 -4.12 -3.18 -3.02
CA THR A 167 -4.56 -4.57 -2.91
C THR A 167 -5.92 -4.68 -2.21
N ILE A 168 -6.56 -5.84 -2.31
CA ILE A 168 -7.78 -6.15 -1.57
C ILE A 168 -7.39 -6.43 -0.10
N SER A 169 -8.23 -6.00 0.84
CA SER A 169 -8.08 -6.33 2.27
C SER A 169 -7.98 -7.85 2.46
N GLY A 170 -6.96 -8.28 3.21
CA GLY A 170 -6.63 -9.69 3.44
C GLY A 170 -5.86 -10.37 2.30
N SER A 171 -5.36 -9.61 1.31
CA SER A 171 -4.61 -10.15 0.18
C SER A 171 -3.20 -9.56 0.06
N LYS A 172 -2.22 -10.44 -0.12
CA LYS A 172 -0.82 -10.09 -0.38
C LYS A 172 -0.65 -9.43 -1.74
N ALA A 173 0.17 -8.39 -1.80
CA ALA A 173 0.62 -7.77 -3.03
C ALA A 173 2.12 -7.47 -2.99
N LYS A 174 2.75 -7.48 -4.17
CA LYS A 174 4.18 -7.22 -4.34
C LYS A 174 4.40 -6.24 -5.47
N PHE A 175 5.37 -5.36 -5.30
CA PHE A 175 5.80 -4.38 -6.28
C PHE A 175 7.32 -4.35 -6.34
N LEU A 176 7.87 -4.30 -7.55
CA LEU A 176 9.29 -4.10 -7.81
C LEU A 176 9.44 -3.11 -8.96
N ALA A 177 10.22 -2.05 -8.74
CA ALA A 177 10.67 -1.12 -9.77
C ALA A 177 12.19 -1.00 -9.69
N GLY A 178 12.89 -1.53 -10.69
CA GLY A 178 14.34 -1.63 -10.64
C GLY A 178 14.90 -2.49 -11.76
N GLY A 179 16.05 -3.11 -11.51
CA GLY A 179 16.73 -3.97 -12.47
C GLY A 179 17.37 -5.18 -11.80
N GLU A 180 18.10 -5.96 -12.60
CA GLU A 180 18.85 -7.12 -12.14
C GLU A 180 20.33 -6.93 -12.48
N LEU A 181 21.20 -7.20 -11.51
CA LEU A 181 22.64 -7.22 -11.66
C LEU A 181 23.10 -8.68 -11.84
N PRO A 182 23.65 -9.05 -13.01
CA PRO A 182 24.24 -10.37 -13.21
C PRO A 182 25.62 -10.43 -12.53
N ILE A 183 25.79 -11.39 -11.62
CA ILE A 183 27.06 -11.66 -10.95
C ILE A 183 27.59 -13.00 -11.44
N LEU A 184 28.80 -12.98 -12.01
CA LEU A 184 29.50 -14.20 -12.41
C LEU A 184 30.11 -14.87 -11.18
N ILE A 185 29.69 -16.10 -10.92
CA ILE A 185 30.27 -16.97 -9.90
C ILE A 185 31.11 -18.05 -10.59
N GLN A 186 32.40 -18.08 -10.28
CA GLN A 186 33.34 -19.09 -10.77
C GLN A 186 33.67 -20.05 -9.64
N SER A 187 33.41 -21.34 -9.87
CA SER A 187 33.66 -22.44 -8.94
C SER A 187 34.44 -23.54 -9.67
N GLY A 188 35.37 -24.23 -9.00
CA GLY A 188 36.17 -25.30 -9.62
C GLY A 188 37.67 -25.02 -9.60
N THR A 189 38.45 -25.94 -10.15
CA THR A 189 39.92 -25.81 -10.19
C THR A 189 40.33 -24.89 -11.35
N GLN A 190 41.54 -24.30 -11.27
CA GLN A 190 42.02 -23.35 -12.30
C GLN A 190 41.99 -23.89 -13.74
N ASN A 191 42.00 -25.22 -13.93
CA ASN A 191 42.01 -25.87 -15.25
C ASN A 191 40.62 -26.36 -15.72
N SER A 192 39.57 -26.21 -14.90
CA SER A 192 38.18 -26.48 -15.29
C SER A 192 37.23 -25.60 -14.46
N PRO A 193 37.16 -24.29 -14.76
CA PRO A 193 36.27 -23.39 -14.05
C PRO A 193 34.82 -23.62 -14.49
N ASN A 194 33.95 -23.98 -13.55
CA ASN A 194 32.51 -23.88 -13.73
C ASN A 194 32.09 -22.42 -13.51
N SER A 195 31.57 -21.78 -14.54
CA SER A 195 31.01 -20.43 -14.45
C SER A 195 29.49 -20.50 -14.43
N SER A 196 28.86 -19.82 -13.47
CA SER A 196 27.41 -19.61 -13.41
C SER A 196 27.10 -18.12 -13.22
N ILE A 197 25.89 -17.71 -13.59
CA ILE A 197 25.41 -16.33 -13.43
C ILE A 197 24.34 -16.32 -12.35
N ASP A 198 24.54 -15.52 -11.31
CA ASP A 198 23.56 -15.25 -10.25
C ASP A 198 22.98 -13.84 -10.44
N TRP A 199 21.66 -13.74 -10.58
CA TRP A 199 20.97 -12.47 -10.82
C TRP A 199 20.50 -11.87 -9.49
N LYS A 200 21.01 -10.68 -9.16
CA LYS A 200 20.59 -9.93 -7.96
C LYS A 200 19.70 -8.75 -8.34
N THR A 201 18.45 -8.76 -7.87
CA THR A 201 17.53 -7.63 -8.07
C THR A 201 17.97 -6.42 -7.23
N TYR A 202 17.79 -5.23 -7.79
CA TYR A 202 17.96 -3.97 -7.08
C TYR A 202 16.88 -2.97 -7.52
N GLY A 203 16.65 -1.93 -6.71
CA GLY A 203 15.65 -0.89 -6.97
C GLY A 203 14.72 -0.70 -5.78
N VAL A 204 13.46 -0.39 -6.04
CA VAL A 204 12.43 -0.18 -5.03
C VAL A 204 11.50 -1.38 -4.99
N LYS A 205 11.43 -2.05 -3.85
CA LYS A 205 10.55 -3.20 -3.61
C LYS A 205 9.60 -2.89 -2.46
N LEU A 206 8.32 -3.22 -2.65
CA LEU A 206 7.27 -3.08 -1.65
C LEU A 206 6.41 -4.35 -1.65
N ASP A 207 6.50 -5.12 -0.57
CA ASP A 207 5.65 -6.27 -0.31
C ASP A 207 4.68 -5.91 0.83
N ILE A 208 3.38 -6.12 0.65
CA ILE A 208 2.33 -5.77 1.62
C ILE A 208 1.33 -6.91 1.80
N ASP A 209 0.78 -7.01 3.01
CA ASP A 209 -0.36 -7.86 3.37
C ASP A 209 -1.29 -7.08 4.32
N PRO A 210 -2.13 -6.16 3.80
CA PRO A 210 -2.98 -5.31 4.62
C PRO A 210 -4.35 -5.95 4.86
N THR A 211 -4.89 -5.75 6.07
CA THR A 211 -6.26 -6.13 6.44
C THR A 211 -6.91 -4.96 7.19
N ALA A 212 -8.08 -4.55 6.73
CA ALA A 212 -8.91 -3.55 7.42
C ALA A 212 -9.79 -4.23 8.49
N ASP A 213 -9.90 -3.59 9.66
CA ASP A 213 -10.85 -3.98 10.70
C ASP A 213 -12.21 -3.28 10.51
N ALA A 214 -13.18 -3.60 11.39
CA ALA A 214 -14.53 -3.05 11.33
C ALA A 214 -14.61 -1.53 11.58
N LEU A 215 -13.53 -0.91 12.07
CA LEU A 215 -13.41 0.52 12.36
C LEU A 215 -12.54 1.26 11.33
N ASP A 216 -12.28 0.64 10.17
CA ASP A 216 -11.42 1.16 9.10
C ASP A 216 -9.94 1.32 9.49
N ASN A 217 -9.48 0.74 10.61
CA ASN A 217 -8.05 0.70 10.91
C ASN A 217 -7.40 -0.43 10.11
N ILE A 218 -6.11 -0.27 9.80
CA ILE A 218 -5.40 -1.18 8.90
C ILE A 218 -4.25 -1.83 9.67
N ASN A 219 -4.32 -3.15 9.80
CA ASN A 219 -3.16 -3.96 10.12
C ASN A 219 -2.43 -4.28 8.81
N CYS A 220 -1.10 -4.21 8.77
CA CYS A 220 -0.35 -4.57 7.58
C CYS A 220 0.99 -5.22 7.93
N LEU A 221 1.27 -6.39 7.35
CA LEU A 221 2.64 -6.86 7.23
C LEU A 221 3.26 -6.13 6.04
N ILE A 222 4.36 -5.41 6.29
CA ILE A 222 5.00 -4.58 5.28
C ILE A 222 6.50 -4.83 5.24
N ARG A 223 7.00 -5.03 4.02
CA ARG A 223 8.42 -4.95 3.72
C ARG A 223 8.65 -3.91 2.64
N VAL A 224 9.45 -2.91 2.97
CA VAL A 224 9.92 -1.90 2.01
C VAL A 224 11.43 -1.98 1.91
N GLU A 225 11.94 -1.98 0.69
CA GLU A 225 13.36 -2.11 0.39
C GLU A 225 13.71 -1.15 -0.75
N VAL A 226 14.79 -0.39 -0.56
CA VAL A 226 15.35 0.53 -1.54
C VAL A 226 16.83 0.22 -1.68
N SER A 227 17.23 -0.18 -2.88
CA SER A 227 18.60 -0.51 -3.21
C SER A 227 19.10 0.21 -4.46
N ASN A 228 20.38 0.57 -4.43
CA ASN A 228 21.08 1.20 -5.55
C ASN A 228 22.45 0.56 -5.74
N LEU A 229 22.93 0.54 -6.98
CA LEU A 229 24.29 0.14 -7.29
C LEU A 229 25.28 1.25 -6.88
N ASP A 230 26.40 0.85 -6.28
CA ASP A 230 27.45 1.73 -5.79
C ASP A 230 28.82 1.24 -6.31
N SER A 231 29.28 1.84 -7.41
CA SER A 231 30.58 1.53 -8.01
C SER A 231 31.76 1.99 -7.16
N SER A 232 31.57 2.96 -6.25
CA SER A 232 32.67 3.46 -5.39
C SER A 232 33.07 2.46 -4.31
N ALA A 233 32.11 1.64 -3.85
CA ALA A 233 32.33 0.52 -2.96
C ALA A 233 32.44 -0.82 -3.71
N GLY A 234 32.57 -0.80 -5.05
CA GLY A 234 32.63 -1.97 -5.90
C GLY A 234 33.98 -2.71 -5.85
N VAL A 235 33.98 -3.96 -6.31
CA VAL A 235 35.17 -4.80 -6.41
C VAL A 235 35.68 -4.79 -7.86
N SER A 236 36.98 -4.59 -8.04
CA SER A 236 37.62 -4.65 -9.36
C SER A 236 37.99 -6.08 -9.73
N TYR A 237 37.58 -6.54 -10.92
CA TYR A 237 37.91 -7.85 -11.48
C TYR A 237 38.16 -7.72 -12.99
N ASN A 238 39.32 -8.20 -13.47
CA ASN A 238 39.73 -8.14 -14.88
C ASN A 238 39.51 -6.75 -15.55
N GLY A 239 39.85 -5.67 -14.83
CA GLY A 239 39.71 -4.29 -15.33
C GLY A 239 38.29 -3.74 -15.37
N SER A 240 37.28 -4.50 -14.93
CA SER A 240 35.90 -4.05 -14.76
C SER A 240 35.52 -3.96 -13.28
N VAL A 241 34.70 -2.99 -12.91
CA VAL A 241 34.20 -2.83 -11.54
C VAL A 241 32.83 -3.51 -11.42
N VAL A 242 32.74 -4.51 -10.56
CA VAL A 242 31.46 -5.06 -10.10
C VAL A 242 30.95 -4.15 -8.98
N PRO A 243 29.85 -3.41 -9.16
CA PRO A 243 29.36 -2.47 -8.16
C PRO A 243 28.85 -3.21 -6.91
N ALA A 244 29.06 -2.61 -5.74
CA ALA A 244 28.37 -3.05 -4.54
C ALA A 244 26.89 -2.64 -4.58
N MET A 245 26.06 -3.24 -3.73
CA MET A 245 24.66 -2.86 -3.58
C MET A 245 24.45 -2.19 -2.22
N LYS A 246 24.01 -0.93 -2.23
CA LYS A 246 23.61 -0.21 -1.03
C LYS A 246 22.12 -0.39 -0.82
N THR A 247 21.73 -1.15 0.20
CA THR A 247 20.33 -1.50 0.48
C THR A 247 19.86 -0.90 1.79
N ARG A 248 18.64 -0.36 1.79
CA ARG A 248 17.93 0.16 2.95
C ARG A 248 16.59 -0.55 3.01
N TRP A 249 16.27 -1.22 4.12
CA TRP A 249 15.03 -1.97 4.21
C TRP A 249 14.45 -1.96 5.62
N ALA A 250 13.14 -2.15 5.70
CA ALA A 250 12.40 -2.43 6.92
C ALA A 250 11.36 -3.53 6.63
N ASP A 251 11.21 -4.49 7.53
CA ASP A 251 10.26 -5.60 7.48
C ASP A 251 9.58 -5.69 8.85
N THR A 252 8.28 -5.43 8.91
CA THR A 252 7.56 -5.30 10.18
C THR A 252 6.05 -5.47 10.02
N SER A 253 5.35 -5.59 11.15
CA SER A 253 3.89 -5.56 11.25
C SER A 253 3.46 -4.23 11.86
N ILE A 254 2.49 -3.57 11.24
CA ILE A 254 2.02 -2.26 11.66
C ILE A 254 0.51 -2.28 11.89
N TYR A 255 0.05 -1.44 12.82
CA TYR A 255 -1.36 -1.15 13.02
C TYR A 255 -1.55 0.36 12.99
N VAL A 256 -2.34 0.84 12.02
CA VAL A 256 -2.51 2.26 11.76
C VAL A 256 -3.98 2.60 11.73
N LYS A 257 -4.36 3.64 12.48
CA LYS A 257 -5.73 4.16 12.44
C LYS A 257 -6.03 4.76 11.08
N LYS A 258 -7.31 4.81 10.71
CA LYS A 258 -7.77 5.41 9.44
C LYS A 258 -7.10 6.76 9.16
N GLY A 259 -6.41 6.85 8.03
CA GLY A 259 -5.72 8.07 7.58
C GLY A 259 -4.45 8.44 8.34
N GLY A 260 -3.99 7.60 9.26
CA GLY A 260 -2.75 7.80 10.01
C GLY A 260 -1.50 7.50 9.19
N THR A 261 -0.39 8.12 9.58
CA THR A 261 0.96 7.83 9.09
C THR A 261 1.81 7.42 10.28
N ILE A 262 2.68 6.43 10.09
CA ILE A 262 3.63 5.98 11.10
C ILE A 262 5.05 5.95 10.55
N VAL A 263 6.03 6.03 11.46
CA VAL A 263 7.44 5.80 11.16
C VAL A 263 7.77 4.36 11.54
N ILE A 264 8.31 3.59 10.60
CA ILE A 264 8.62 2.15 10.80
C ILE A 264 10.12 1.86 10.88
N GLY A 265 10.96 2.87 10.63
CA GLY A 265 12.40 2.74 10.68
C GLY A 265 13.09 4.10 10.75
N GLY A 266 14.16 4.14 11.54
CA GLY A 266 15.03 5.29 11.78
C GLY A 266 16.48 4.82 11.93
N LEU A 267 17.43 5.44 11.25
CA LEU A 267 18.87 5.19 11.48
C LEU A 267 19.63 6.51 11.42
N LEU A 268 20.22 6.90 12.54
CA LEU A 268 21.14 8.03 12.62
C LEU A 268 22.57 7.53 12.46
N GLN A 269 23.28 8.07 11.48
CA GLN A 269 24.71 7.86 11.25
C GLN A 269 25.44 9.19 11.47
N THR A 270 26.59 9.14 12.11
CA THR A 270 27.43 10.30 12.39
C THR A 270 28.86 10.02 11.93
N GLU A 271 29.44 10.95 11.19
CA GLU A 271 30.81 10.90 10.70
C GLU A 271 31.55 12.19 11.11
N ASP A 272 32.63 12.05 11.87
CA ASP A 272 33.47 13.16 12.33
C ASP A 272 34.79 13.17 11.54
N ILE A 273 34.96 14.16 10.66
CA ILE A 273 36.17 14.36 9.87
C ILE A 273 37.01 15.44 10.56
N LYS A 274 38.19 15.06 11.08
CA LYS A 274 39.16 16.00 11.64
C LYS A 274 40.28 16.23 10.63
N ARG A 275 40.41 17.47 10.15
CA ARG A 275 41.52 17.91 9.28
C ARG A 275 42.44 18.81 10.09
N GLU A 276 43.65 18.33 10.31
CA GLU A 276 44.72 19.11 10.94
C GLU A 276 45.70 19.57 9.85
N THR A 277 46.01 20.86 9.82
CA THR A 277 47.01 21.45 8.90
C THR A 277 47.99 22.24 9.73
N GLY A 278 49.28 21.93 9.64
CA GLY A 278 50.31 22.60 10.43
C GLY A 278 51.58 22.87 9.63
N VAL A 279 52.40 23.78 10.15
CA VAL A 279 53.73 24.05 9.58
C VAL A 279 54.67 22.91 10.01
N PRO A 280 55.35 22.21 9.07
CA PRO A 280 56.27 21.12 9.40
C PRO A 280 57.29 21.54 10.47
N ILE A 281 57.64 20.63 11.40
CA ILE A 281 58.56 20.83 12.55
C ILE A 281 57.97 21.70 13.68
N LEU A 282 57.34 22.83 13.36
CA LEU A 282 56.79 23.74 14.37
C LEU A 282 55.48 23.25 15.00
N SER A 283 54.69 22.44 14.27
CA SER A 283 53.45 21.84 14.77
C SER A 283 53.65 20.81 15.89
N ASP A 284 54.84 20.22 15.97
CA ASP A 284 55.15 19.08 16.85
C ASP A 284 55.86 19.50 18.15
N LEU A 285 56.13 20.80 18.32
CA LEU A 285 56.78 21.31 19.53
C LEU A 285 55.90 21.12 20.77
N PRO A 286 56.44 20.60 21.88
CA PRO A 286 55.73 20.57 23.14
C PRO A 286 55.38 22.00 23.57
N ILE A 287 54.16 22.19 24.09
CA ILE A 287 53.64 23.48 24.61
C ILE A 287 53.32 24.53 23.51
N LEU A 288 54.14 24.64 22.46
CA LEU A 288 54.03 25.70 21.43
C LEU A 288 53.39 25.24 20.10
N GLY A 289 53.31 23.93 19.83
CA GLY A 289 52.82 23.39 18.56
C GLY A 289 51.37 23.77 18.23
N GLY A 290 50.55 24.08 19.24
CA GLY A 290 49.17 24.56 19.09
C GLY A 290 49.04 25.92 18.37
N LEU A 291 50.09 26.75 18.36
CA LEU A 291 50.10 28.04 17.65
C LEU A 291 50.43 27.90 16.16
N PHE A 292 50.97 26.74 15.75
CA PHE A 292 51.46 26.47 14.39
C PHE A 292 50.64 25.40 13.66
N LYS A 293 49.46 25.06 14.21
CA LYS A 293 48.50 24.14 13.60
C LYS A 293 47.09 24.72 13.62
N SER A 294 46.37 24.49 12.53
CA SER A 294 44.94 24.77 12.39
C SER A 294 44.19 23.44 12.38
N GLN A 295 43.13 23.35 13.18
CA GLN A 295 42.28 22.16 13.27
C GLN A 295 40.87 22.53 12.79
N GLU A 296 40.44 21.89 11.72
CA GLU A 296 39.07 21.94 11.23
C GLU A 296 38.39 20.61 11.58
N THR A 297 37.26 20.67 12.30
CA THR A 297 36.44 19.49 12.59
C THR A 297 35.12 19.65 11.84
N GLN A 298 34.88 18.77 10.87
CA GLN A 298 33.64 18.70 10.13
C GLN A 298 32.83 17.50 10.62
N LYS A 299 31.62 17.76 11.13
CA LYS A 299 30.68 16.72 11.57
C LYS A 299 29.56 16.56 10.55
N GLN A 300 29.35 15.34 10.08
CA GLN A 300 28.29 14.98 9.14
C GLN A 300 27.34 14.00 9.82
N GLU A 301 26.06 14.35 9.88
CA GLU A 301 25.01 13.48 10.40
C GLU A 301 24.04 13.12 9.27
N SER A 302 23.69 11.85 9.11
CA SER A 302 22.68 11.40 8.17
C SER A 302 21.63 10.54 8.87
N GLU A 303 20.36 10.78 8.57
CA GLU A 303 19.24 10.07 9.17
C GLU A 303 18.35 9.45 8.10
N LEU A 304 18.22 8.12 8.12
CA LEU A 304 17.26 7.40 7.27
C LEU A 304 15.93 7.29 8.01
N VAL A 305 14.83 7.70 7.39
CA VAL A 305 13.48 7.59 7.94
C VAL A 305 12.55 6.94 6.92
N ILE A 306 11.72 6.00 7.39
CA ILE A 306 10.74 5.28 6.56
C ILE A 306 9.34 5.53 7.11
N PHE A 307 8.50 6.21 6.33
CA PHE A 307 7.10 6.48 6.64
C PHE A 307 6.19 5.52 5.90
N VAL A 308 5.08 5.12 6.54
CA VAL A 308 4.04 4.29 5.93
C VAL A 308 2.66 4.87 6.24
N THR A 309 1.84 4.98 5.20
CA THR A 309 0.46 5.50 5.27
C THR A 309 -0.46 4.55 4.51
N PRO A 310 -1.14 3.62 5.19
CA PRO A 310 -2.18 2.81 4.58
C PRO A 310 -3.51 3.57 4.55
N SER A 311 -4.32 3.36 3.51
CA SER A 311 -5.62 4.01 3.34
C SER A 311 -6.61 3.14 2.57
N ILE A 312 -7.89 3.23 2.90
CA ILE A 312 -8.96 2.61 2.12
C ILE A 312 -9.32 3.55 0.97
N VAL A 313 -9.36 3.02 -0.26
CA VAL A 313 -9.71 3.79 -1.47
C VAL A 313 -11.04 3.39 -2.11
N GLY A 314 -11.60 2.22 -1.76
CA GLY A 314 -12.89 1.75 -2.30
C GLY A 314 -13.45 0.55 -1.55
N ARG A 315 -14.73 0.26 -1.74
CA ARG A 315 -15.49 -0.88 -1.20
C ARG A 315 -16.33 -1.52 -2.30
#